data_AF-A0A090V6A0-F1
#
_entry.id   AF-A0A090V6A0-F1
#
_cell.length_a   1.000
_cell.length_b   1.000
_cell.length_c   1.000
_cell.angle_alpha   90.00
_cell.angle_beta   90.00
_cell.angle_gamma   90.00
#
_symmetry.space_group_name_H-M   'P 1'
#
loop_
_entity.id
_entity.type
_entity.pdbx_description
1 polymer ?
#
loop_
_entity_poly.entity_id
_entity_poly.type
_entity_poly.pdbx_seq_one_letter_code
_entity_poly.pdbx_strand_id
1 'polypeptide(L)'
;MSDKYAVLASYAQHMVDTGRDVAPFTSQEIVELVAALGQAEQRIAELEKWVRGVEESMISASDRAEAAEKRVAELERRRLTVKLPQGYVIRAGHPINEGERHVMVPKDGGDWLSSFDVEHALLEAGVSVEEKG
;
A
#
# COMPACT_ATOMS: atom_id res chain seq x y z
N MET A 1 2.34 25.90 28.24
CA MET A 1 2.88 27.10 28.91
C MET A 1 3.82 26.75 30.04
N SER A 2 5.13 26.87 29.78
CA SER A 2 6.16 26.82 30.82
C SER A 2 5.93 27.93 31.86
N ASP A 3 6.12 27.60 33.14
CA ASP A 3 5.82 28.45 34.31
C ASP A 3 6.41 29.88 34.20
N LYS A 4 7.56 30.00 33.51
CA LYS A 4 8.24 31.27 33.25
C LYS A 4 7.44 32.28 32.39
N TYR A 5 6.60 31.81 31.45
CA TYR A 5 5.82 32.70 30.58
C TYR A 5 4.56 33.21 31.27
N ALA A 6 3.99 32.43 32.18
CA ALA A 6 2.82 32.83 32.97
C ALA A 6 3.16 33.98 33.93
N VAL A 7 4.35 33.93 34.55
CA VAL A 7 4.84 34.99 35.42
C VAL A 7 5.06 36.29 34.64
N LEU A 8 5.67 36.21 33.44
CA LEU A 8 5.90 37.37 32.58
C LEU A 8 4.59 37.97 32.05
N ALA A 9 3.62 37.16 31.65
CA ALA A 9 2.31 37.64 31.21
C ALA A 9 1.55 38.34 32.36
N SER A 10 1.60 37.79 33.58
CA SER A 10 0.94 38.38 34.75
C SER A 10 1.57 39.72 35.12
N TYR A 11 2.90 39.81 35.06
CA TYR A 11 3.61 41.06 35.31
C TYR A 11 3.30 42.10 34.23
N ALA A 12 3.33 41.73 32.95
CA ALA A 12 2.97 42.61 31.86
C ALA A 12 1.51 43.09 31.96
N GLN A 13 0.56 42.20 32.27
CA GLN A 13 -0.84 42.58 32.47
C GLN A 13 -1.00 43.62 33.60
N HIS A 14 -0.33 43.42 34.74
CA HIS A 14 -0.32 44.40 35.82
C HIS A 14 0.24 45.77 35.38
N MET A 15 1.27 45.77 34.53
CA MET A 15 1.86 47.00 33.99
C MET A 15 0.92 47.72 33.00
N VAL A 16 0.15 46.97 32.20
CA VAL A 16 -0.95 47.51 31.39
C VAL A 16 -2.01 48.13 32.29
N ASP A 17 -2.47 47.40 33.31
CA ASP A 17 -3.52 47.85 34.23
C ASP A 17 -3.12 49.10 35.03
N THR A 18 -1.81 49.28 35.28
CA THR A 18 -1.25 50.42 36.03
C THR A 18 -0.68 51.54 35.16
N GLY A 19 -0.64 51.39 33.83
CA GLY A 19 -0.18 52.41 32.89
C GLY A 19 1.31 52.78 32.99
N ARG A 20 2.19 51.84 33.37
CA ARG A 20 3.63 52.11 33.65
C ARG A 20 4.61 51.62 32.58
N ASP A 21 4.29 51.80 31.29
CA ASP A 21 5.18 51.34 30.22
C ASP A 21 6.44 52.20 30.05
N VAL A 22 7.62 51.57 30.15
CA VAL A 22 8.94 52.22 30.00
C VAL A 22 9.95 51.37 29.21
N ALA A 23 9.50 50.27 28.60
CA ALA A 23 10.35 49.28 27.92
C ALA A 23 10.32 49.44 26.39
N PRO A 24 11.28 48.85 25.63
CA PRO A 24 11.29 48.89 24.15
C PRO A 24 10.09 48.19 23.50
N PHE A 25 9.30 47.46 24.28
CA PHE A 25 8.01 46.87 23.91
C PHE A 25 7.01 47.28 24.99
N THR A 26 5.79 47.61 24.60
CA THR A 26 4.70 47.87 25.54
C THR A 26 4.31 46.58 26.25
N SER A 27 3.78 46.70 27.47
CA SER A 27 3.30 45.54 28.20
C SER A 27 2.13 44.85 27.48
N GLN A 28 1.35 45.62 26.72
CA GLN A 28 0.30 45.13 25.83
C GLN A 28 0.86 44.18 24.75
N GLU A 29 1.91 44.60 24.02
CA GLU A 29 2.56 43.78 23.00
C GLU A 29 3.14 42.48 23.59
N ILE A 30 3.67 42.54 24.81
CA ILE A 30 4.19 41.36 25.51
C ILE A 30 3.05 40.37 25.81
N VAL A 31 1.90 40.84 26.32
CA VAL A 31 0.73 39.98 26.59
C VAL A 31 0.24 39.31 25.30
N GLU A 32 0.13 40.07 24.21
CA GLU A 32 -0.31 39.55 22.91
C GLU A 32 0.64 38.48 22.36
N LEU A 33 1.96 38.70 22.45
CA LEU A 33 2.96 37.72 22.03
C LEU A 33 2.94 36.45 22.87
N VAL A 34 2.75 36.56 24.19
CA VAL A 34 2.63 35.38 25.06
C VAL A 34 1.35 34.60 24.77
N ALA A 35 0.24 35.29 24.53
CA ALA A 35 -1.02 34.66 24.14
C ALA A 35 -0.88 33.93 22.78
N ALA A 36 -0.27 34.57 21.79
CA ALA A 36 0.00 33.98 20.48
C ALA A 36 0.92 32.75 20.59
N LEU A 37 1.96 32.82 21.43
CA LEU A 37 2.84 31.67 21.71
C LEU A 37 2.05 30.51 22.32
N GLY A 38 1.17 30.78 23.29
CA GLY A 38 0.29 29.77 23.89
C GLY A 38 -0.63 29.09 22.87
N GLN A 39 -1.20 29.86 21.94
CA GLN A 39 -2.00 29.31 20.84
C GLN A 39 -1.15 28.47 19.88
N ALA A 40 0.06 28.90 19.57
CA ALA A 40 0.99 28.13 18.74
C ALA A 40 1.38 26.79 19.40
N GLU A 41 1.67 26.79 20.71
CA GLU A 41 1.94 25.56 21.48
C GLU A 41 0.75 24.58 21.40
N GLN A 42 -0.48 25.08 21.56
CA GLN A 42 -1.69 24.24 21.42
C GLN A 42 -1.83 23.69 20.01
N ARG A 43 -1.62 24.51 18.99
CA ARG A 43 -1.71 24.10 17.59
C ARG A 43 -0.66 23.06 17.22
N ILE A 44 0.57 23.19 17.74
CA ILE A 44 1.63 22.20 17.57
C ILE A 44 1.21 20.87 18.19
N ALA A 45 0.68 20.87 19.42
CA ALA A 45 0.23 19.64 20.07
C ALA A 45 -0.90 18.93 19.30
N GLU A 46 -1.83 19.68 18.69
CA GLU A 46 -2.85 19.11 17.80
C GLU A 46 -2.24 18.48 16.54
N LEU A 47 -1.29 19.18 15.90
CA LEU A 47 -0.62 18.69 14.70
C LEU A 47 0.20 17.43 14.99
N GLU A 48 0.93 17.37 16.11
CA GLU A 48 1.67 16.18 16.53
C GLU A 48 0.75 14.97 16.72
N LYS A 49 -0.44 15.18 17.30
CA LYS A 49 -1.45 14.12 17.44
C LYS A 49 -1.96 13.65 16.08
N TRP A 50 -2.21 14.58 15.16
CA TRP A 50 -2.67 14.25 13.81
C TRP A 50 -1.60 13.49 13.02
N VAL A 51 -0.34 13.95 13.05
CA VAL A 51 0.80 13.30 12.40
C VAL A 51 0.94 11.86 12.86
N ARG A 52 0.87 11.62 14.17
CA ARG A 52 0.91 10.25 14.73
C ARG A 52 -0.19 9.36 14.17
N GLY A 53 -1.42 9.86 14.07
CA GLY A 53 -2.54 9.11 13.49
C GLY A 53 -2.36 8.81 12.00
N VAL A 54 -1.74 9.73 11.26
CA VAL A 54 -1.39 9.52 9.83
C VAL A 54 -0.30 8.46 9.71
N GLU A 55 0.75 8.52 10.53
CA GLU A 55 1.83 7.52 10.55
C GLU A 55 1.29 6.11 10.81
N GLU A 56 0.44 5.94 11.82
CA GLU A 56 -0.21 4.67 12.13
C GLU A 56 -1.06 4.16 10.94
N SER A 57 -1.80 5.06 10.30
CA SER A 57 -2.62 4.72 9.13
C SER A 57 -1.77 4.32 7.92
N MET A 58 -0.63 4.98 7.71
CA MET A 58 0.31 4.66 6.63
C MET A 58 0.99 3.30 6.84
N ILE A 59 1.40 2.99 8.07
CA ILE A 59 1.96 1.68 8.42
C ILE A 59 0.93 0.57 8.11
N SER A 60 -0.31 0.74 8.57
CA SER A 60 -1.39 -0.23 8.30
C SER A 60 -1.70 -0.36 6.80
N ALA A 61 -1.63 0.73 6.04
CA ALA A 61 -1.80 0.69 4.59
C ALA A 61 -0.65 -0.06 3.90
N SER A 62 0.59 0.16 4.35
CA SER A 62 1.77 -0.53 3.86
C SER A 62 1.70 -2.04 4.11
N ASP A 63 1.36 -2.46 5.33
CA ASP A 63 1.21 -3.89 5.66
C ASP A 63 0.14 -4.56 4.79
N ARG A 64 -0.98 -3.88 4.54
CA ARG A 64 -2.03 -4.37 3.63
C ARG A 64 -1.57 -4.46 2.19
N ALA A 65 -0.79 -3.49 1.72
CA ALA A 65 -0.23 -3.50 0.37
C ALA A 65 0.73 -4.68 0.18
N GLU A 66 1.65 -4.89 1.12
CA GLU A 66 2.60 -6.02 1.08
C GLU A 66 1.86 -7.37 1.09
N ALA A 67 0.83 -7.51 1.92
CA ALA A 67 0.00 -8.72 1.95
C ALA A 67 -0.76 -8.94 0.64
N ALA A 68 -1.25 -7.87 0.01
CA ALA A 68 -1.91 -7.93 -1.30
C ALA A 68 -0.92 -8.33 -2.41
N GLU A 69 0.27 -7.75 -2.43
CA GLU A 69 1.33 -8.09 -3.39
C GLU A 69 1.74 -9.56 -3.27
N LYS A 70 1.92 -10.08 -2.05
CA LYS A 70 2.20 -11.51 -1.83
C LYS A 70 1.10 -12.41 -2.38
N ARG A 71 -0.18 -12.03 -2.18
CA ARG A 71 -1.33 -12.76 -2.72
C ARG A 71 -1.38 -12.71 -4.24
N VAL A 72 -1.11 -11.55 -4.84
CA VAL A 72 -1.04 -11.40 -6.30
C VAL A 72 0.08 -12.28 -6.86
N ALA A 73 1.28 -12.23 -6.30
CA ALA A 73 2.40 -13.06 -6.72
C ALA A 73 2.09 -14.57 -6.59
N GLU A 74 1.39 -14.99 -5.53
CA GLU A 74 0.94 -16.38 -5.39
C GLU A 74 -0.08 -16.76 -6.48
N LEU A 75 -1.07 -15.90 -6.75
CA LEU A 75 -2.07 -16.13 -7.78
C LEU A 75 -1.45 -16.16 -9.19
N GLU A 76 -0.50 -15.27 -9.47
CA GLU A 76 0.28 -15.27 -10.70
C GLU A 76 1.05 -16.59 -10.86
N ARG A 77 1.75 -17.06 -9.82
CA ARG A 77 2.42 -18.37 -9.84
C ARG A 77 1.44 -19.52 -10.10
N ARG A 78 0.26 -19.49 -9.49
CA ARG A 78 -0.78 -20.53 -9.72
C ARG A 78 -1.36 -20.46 -11.13
N ARG A 79 -1.56 -19.25 -11.68
CA ARG A 79 -2.03 -19.03 -13.06
C ARG A 79 -1.00 -19.49 -14.10
N LEU A 80 0.29 -19.48 -13.74
CA LEU A 80 1.39 -19.98 -14.56
C LEU A 80 1.58 -21.51 -14.50
N THR A 81 0.98 -22.21 -13.53
CA THR A 81 1.16 -23.66 -13.35
C THR A 81 -0.19 -24.39 -13.35
N VAL A 82 -0.82 -24.51 -14.52
CA VAL A 82 -1.94 -25.44 -14.70
C VAL A 82 -1.40 -26.76 -15.25
N LYS A 83 -1.56 -27.84 -14.48
CA LYS A 83 -1.30 -29.20 -14.98
C LYS A 83 -2.41 -29.58 -15.94
N LEU A 84 -2.06 -30.12 -17.11
CA LEU A 84 -3.04 -30.69 -18.03
C LEU A 84 -3.94 -31.72 -17.29
N PRO A 85 -5.23 -31.82 -17.64
CA PRO A 85 -6.14 -32.76 -16.99
C PRO A 85 -5.57 -34.18 -17.01
N GLN A 86 -5.56 -34.87 -15.87
CA GLN A 86 -4.97 -36.22 -15.71
C GLN A 86 -5.58 -37.29 -16.65
N GLY A 87 -6.68 -36.96 -17.32
CA GLY A 87 -7.41 -37.80 -18.26
C GLY A 87 -6.85 -37.83 -19.69
N TYR A 88 -5.80 -37.07 -20.04
CA TYR A 88 -5.20 -37.11 -21.37
C TYR A 88 -3.75 -37.61 -21.34
N VAL A 89 -3.34 -38.32 -22.40
CA VAL A 89 -1.95 -38.72 -22.66
C VAL A 89 -1.47 -38.00 -23.92
N ILE A 90 -0.29 -37.38 -23.84
CA ILE A 90 0.35 -36.74 -24.98
C ILE A 90 1.05 -37.81 -25.82
N ARG A 91 0.75 -37.87 -27.12
CA ARG A 91 1.41 -38.76 -28.08
C ARG A 91 1.93 -37.97 -29.26
N ALA A 92 3.07 -38.41 -29.80
CA ALA A 92 3.54 -37.93 -31.09
C ALA A 92 2.45 -38.15 -32.16
N GLY A 93 2.22 -37.13 -32.98
CA GLY A 93 1.25 -37.17 -34.07
C GLY A 93 1.65 -38.14 -35.19
N HIS A 94 0.87 -38.13 -36.28
CA HIS A 94 1.13 -38.97 -37.45
C HIS A 94 2.51 -38.66 -38.06
N PRO A 95 3.27 -39.67 -38.59
CA PRO A 95 4.60 -39.50 -39.18
C PRO A 95 4.75 -38.45 -40.30
N ILE A 96 3.65 -37.89 -40.79
CA ILE A 96 3.63 -36.91 -41.87
C ILE A 96 3.81 -35.48 -41.32
N ASN A 97 3.56 -35.26 -40.02
CA ASN A 97 3.65 -33.95 -39.35
C ASN A 97 4.56 -34.01 -38.10
N GLU A 98 5.68 -34.73 -38.20
CA GLU A 98 6.66 -34.94 -37.12
C GLU A 98 7.25 -33.63 -36.55
N GLY A 99 7.11 -32.51 -37.26
CA GLY A 99 7.63 -31.21 -36.82
C GLY A 99 6.70 -30.37 -35.93
N GLU A 100 5.39 -30.65 -35.83
CA GLU A 100 4.47 -29.62 -35.27
C GLU A 100 3.39 -30.00 -34.26
N ARG A 101 2.90 -31.24 -34.09
CA ARG A 101 1.70 -31.42 -33.23
C ARG A 101 1.67 -32.72 -32.44
N HIS A 102 1.98 -32.63 -31.15
CA HIS A 102 1.54 -33.66 -30.21
C HIS A 102 0.01 -33.67 -30.12
N VAL A 103 -0.57 -34.85 -29.91
CA VAL A 103 -2.01 -35.03 -29.78
C VAL A 103 -2.32 -35.48 -28.35
N MET A 104 -3.32 -34.86 -27.74
CA MET A 104 -3.84 -35.25 -26.45
C MET A 104 -4.95 -36.29 -26.64
N VAL A 105 -4.68 -37.53 -26.21
CA VAL A 105 -5.60 -38.67 -26.33
C VAL A 105 -6.31 -38.91 -24.98
N PRO A 106 -7.65 -38.91 -24.92
CA PRO A 106 -8.39 -39.16 -23.69
C PRO A 106 -8.28 -40.63 -23.24
N LYS A 107 -8.05 -40.86 -21.95
CA LYS A 107 -7.90 -42.20 -21.35
C LYS A 107 -9.22 -42.97 -21.25
N ASP A 108 -10.32 -42.27 -21.02
CA ASP A 108 -11.66 -42.86 -20.80
C ASP A 108 -12.53 -42.89 -22.07
N GLY A 109 -11.92 -42.70 -23.24
CA GLY A 109 -12.62 -42.53 -24.52
C GLY A 109 -13.17 -41.10 -24.71
N GLY A 110 -13.34 -40.68 -25.97
CA GLY A 110 -13.77 -39.34 -26.33
C GLY A 110 -12.96 -38.74 -27.48
N ASP A 111 -13.17 -37.44 -27.72
CA ASP A 111 -12.55 -36.70 -28.82
C ASP A 111 -11.07 -36.41 -28.57
N TRP A 112 -10.26 -36.49 -29.62
CA TRP A 112 -8.84 -36.17 -29.57
C TRP A 112 -8.64 -34.66 -29.68
N LEU A 113 -7.71 -34.11 -28.89
CA LEU A 113 -7.40 -32.69 -28.90
C LEU A 113 -5.99 -32.45 -29.46
N SER A 114 -5.81 -31.37 -30.22
CA SER A 114 -4.48 -30.91 -30.58
C SER A 114 -3.83 -30.23 -29.37
N SER A 115 -2.62 -30.63 -28.96
CA SER A 115 -1.94 -29.96 -27.85
C SER A 115 -1.69 -28.48 -28.16
N PHE A 116 -1.35 -28.18 -29.41
CA PHE A 116 -1.12 -26.83 -29.90
C PHE A 116 -2.37 -25.94 -29.78
N ASP A 117 -3.54 -26.42 -30.21
CA ASP A 117 -4.77 -25.63 -30.14
C ASP A 117 -5.20 -25.41 -28.67
N VAL A 118 -4.93 -26.39 -27.80
CA VAL A 118 -5.17 -26.28 -26.34
C VAL A 118 -4.21 -25.27 -25.71
N GLU A 119 -2.92 -25.34 -26.02
CA GLU A 119 -1.92 -24.38 -25.55
C GLU A 119 -2.23 -22.96 -26.04
N HIS A 120 -2.63 -22.81 -27.31
CA HIS A 120 -3.03 -21.54 -27.87
C HIS A 120 -4.26 -20.97 -27.15
N ALA A 121 -5.31 -21.77 -26.97
CA ALA A 121 -6.51 -21.35 -26.24
C ALA A 121 -6.21 -21.00 -24.76
N LEU A 122 -5.29 -21.70 -24.12
CA LEU A 122 -4.83 -21.39 -22.77
C LEU A 122 -4.03 -20.08 -22.75
N LEU A 123 -3.13 -19.87 -23.70
CA LEU A 123 -2.38 -18.61 -23.83
C LEU A 123 -3.30 -17.42 -24.13
N GLU A 124 -4.31 -17.56 -24.98
CA GLU A 124 -5.34 -16.54 -25.22
C GLU A 124 -6.15 -16.23 -23.96
N ALA A 125 -6.40 -17.24 -23.10
CA ALA A 125 -6.99 -17.06 -21.78
C ALA A 125 -5.99 -16.50 -20.73
N GLY A 126 -4.73 -16.26 -21.12
CA GLY A 126 -3.64 -15.81 -20.24
C GLY A 126 -3.23 -16.87 -19.22
N VAL A 127 -3.30 -18.14 -19.58
CA VAL A 127 -2.84 -19.30 -18.80
C VAL A 127 -1.61 -19.87 -19.49
N SER A 128 -0.53 -20.06 -18.73
CA SER A 128 0.68 -20.72 -19.24
C SER A 128 0.68 -22.19 -18.82
N VAL A 129 1.17 -23.05 -19.70
CA VAL A 129 1.30 -24.50 -19.46
C VAL A 129 2.77 -24.84 -19.32
N GLU A 130 3.15 -25.48 -18.22
CA GLU A 130 4.45 -26.16 -18.15
C GLU A 130 4.31 -27.55 -18.78
N GLU A 131 4.93 -27.72 -19.94
CA GLU A 131 5.08 -29.02 -20.58
C GLU A 131 6.08 -29.84 -19.74
N LYS A 132 5.58 -30.76 -18.91
CA LYS A 132 6.45 -31.77 -18.31
C LYS A 132 6.78 -32.82 -19.38
N GLY A 133 7.91 -32.61 -20.06
CA GLY A 133 8.65 -33.67 -20.76
C GLY A 133 9.14 -34.76 -19.82
#